data_AF-A2G875-F1
#
_entry.id   AF-A2G875-F1
#
_cell.length_a   1.000
_cell.length_b   1.000
_cell.length_c   1.000
_cell.angle_alpha   90.00
_cell.angle_beta   90.00
_cell.angle_gamma   90.00
#
_symmetry.space_group_name_H-M   'P 1'
#
loop_
_entity.id
_entity.type
_entity.pdbx_description
1 polymer ?
#
loop_
_entity_poly.entity_id
_entity_poly.type
_entity_poly.pdbx_seq_one_letter_code
_entity_poly.pdbx_strand_id
1 'polypeptide(L)'
;MATKTPNYQQVRIPPIKPELVDYIDAVPMIPAQMNQAYESNKLNLFYLESVKKRYTAIIEKESKCLIEISREKNKKYDCSLPQFKYARHKFQKYFYKYHYSRFTRFQKNYALVVTLLQFFRECIGCHAPISFKREVFTKQITMEDPPDDKKLSYKIISLGNYAKALLRSNKKLEASELLETLHRVSQNADETINYIPPNEFDTQFMLYAVQNGLIKKFVQFAKQMPHLQIKTEQLPKPEEKKLSTTKSAEFIPDFPMFSENPDGKPAEDDDNDESISDERLFQSNLFDVQPQVQLNDAAPSLLAPPVMFDAEQDISTVQTFNFKEFNQFVQFFFIALNSDFKTDKKVFTTMRCASIRILFDVYYNTMGNPFYSPYQSVKYFMNIENSLKKSPETLGIQTSLYPAAFKSKPAKEIFGMSNHFANAIETIINVQFFNNPLDIAFAMYNVISEIQNGIRESMNINSKILDMSFDDLFGFLIPVFALNPTPSPVVFHKFLSAFEELKISTTLEYSCTCLKAILAHFMENKN
;
A
#
# COMPACT_ATOMS: atom_id res chain seq x y z
N MET A 1 -21.43 1.65 80.37
CA MET A 1 -20.73 1.34 79.11
C MET A 1 -21.09 2.43 78.11
N ALA A 2 -20.17 3.31 77.75
CA ALA A 2 -20.42 4.28 76.68
C ALA A 2 -20.47 3.52 75.35
N THR A 3 -21.65 3.45 74.73
CA THR A 3 -21.80 2.95 73.37
C THR A 3 -21.02 3.87 72.44
N LYS A 4 -19.87 3.41 71.93
CA LYS A 4 -19.16 4.11 70.86
C LYS A 4 -20.15 4.31 69.72
N THR A 5 -20.51 5.56 69.45
CA THR A 5 -21.26 5.92 68.26
C THR A 5 -20.50 5.36 67.06
N PRO A 6 -21.16 4.58 66.18
CA PRO A 6 -20.50 4.04 65.01
C PRO A 6 -19.94 5.21 64.21
N ASN A 7 -18.64 5.15 63.93
CA ASN A 7 -17.95 6.16 63.15
C ASN A 7 -18.43 6.02 61.70
N TYR A 8 -19.46 6.77 61.32
CA TYR A 8 -19.99 6.75 59.96
C TYR A 8 -18.95 7.37 59.02
N GLN A 9 -18.21 6.52 58.31
CA GLN A 9 -17.36 6.98 57.22
C GLN A 9 -18.25 7.56 56.11
N GLN A 10 -18.06 8.83 55.82
CA GLN A 10 -18.74 9.49 54.71
C GLN A 10 -18.23 8.89 53.39
N VAL A 11 -19.05 8.06 52.74
CA VAL A 11 -18.74 7.50 51.42
C VAL A 11 -19.00 8.59 50.37
N ARG A 12 -17.95 8.99 49.65
CA ARG A 12 -18.04 10.01 48.60
C ARG A 12 -18.26 9.33 47.25
N ILE A 13 -19.43 9.58 46.63
CA ILE A 13 -19.68 9.15 45.26
C ILE A 13 -18.99 10.15 44.30
N PRO A 14 -18.18 9.69 43.33
CA PRO A 14 -17.63 10.55 42.29
C PRO A 14 -18.75 11.27 41.51
N PRO A 15 -18.51 12.48 40.98
CA PRO A 15 -19.51 13.18 40.19
C PRO A 15 -19.88 12.38 38.93
N ILE A 16 -21.17 12.15 38.71
CA ILE A 16 -21.69 11.45 37.53
C ILE A 16 -21.70 12.45 36.37
N LYS A 17 -20.99 12.12 35.28
CA LYS A 17 -21.01 12.95 34.07
C LYS A 17 -22.38 12.86 33.37
N PRO A 18 -22.84 13.91 32.67
CA PRO A 18 -24.16 13.93 32.03
C PRO A 18 -24.44 12.72 31.13
N GLU A 19 -23.44 12.28 30.38
CA GLU A 19 -23.53 11.12 29.47
C GLU A 19 -23.68 9.77 30.19
N LEU A 20 -23.51 9.71 31.52
CA LEU A 20 -23.62 8.47 32.31
C LEU A 20 -24.95 8.32 33.06
N VAL A 21 -25.75 9.39 33.13
CA VAL A 21 -26.96 9.47 33.98
C VAL A 21 -27.96 8.37 33.66
N ASP A 22 -28.08 7.98 32.40
CA ASP A 22 -29.02 6.95 31.96
C ASP A 22 -28.60 5.52 32.35
N TYR A 23 -27.35 5.32 32.78
CA TYR A 23 -26.80 3.98 33.05
C TYR A 23 -26.48 3.72 34.53
N ILE A 24 -26.43 4.77 35.35
CA ILE A 24 -25.96 4.68 36.74
C ILE A 24 -27.06 5.15 37.69
N ASP A 25 -27.39 4.32 38.68
CA ASP A 25 -28.20 4.71 39.83
C ASP A 25 -27.39 4.62 41.13
N ALA A 26 -27.75 5.43 42.13
CA ALA A 26 -27.23 5.27 43.48
C ALA A 26 -27.91 4.10 44.20
N VAL A 27 -27.16 3.33 45.00
CA VAL A 27 -27.70 2.23 45.81
C VAL A 27 -27.88 2.72 47.26
N PRO A 28 -28.97 2.33 47.96
CA PRO A 28 -29.15 2.66 49.38
C PRO A 28 -27.98 2.16 50.25
N MET A 29 -27.61 2.93 51.29
CA MET A 29 -26.52 2.61 52.21
C MET A 29 -26.91 1.56 53.27
N ILE A 30 -27.38 0.39 52.81
CA ILE A 30 -27.64 -0.78 53.66
C ILE A 30 -26.41 -1.70 53.57
N PRO A 31 -25.71 -2.04 54.68
CA PRO A 31 -24.41 -2.74 54.61
C PRO A 31 -24.37 -4.01 53.76
N ALA A 32 -25.40 -4.84 53.83
CA ALA A 32 -25.51 -6.05 53.00
C ALA A 32 -25.60 -5.72 51.50
N GLN A 33 -26.34 -4.67 51.15
CA GLN A 33 -26.48 -4.21 49.77
C GLN A 33 -25.21 -3.50 49.27
N MET A 34 -24.45 -2.85 50.15
CA MET A 34 -23.19 -2.20 49.79
C MET A 34 -22.13 -3.20 49.33
N ASN A 35 -21.95 -4.31 50.07
CA ASN A 35 -20.99 -5.35 49.68
C ASN A 35 -21.40 -6.01 48.36
N GLN A 36 -22.70 -6.28 48.18
CA GLN A 36 -23.22 -6.82 46.93
C GLN A 36 -23.03 -5.86 45.75
N ALA A 37 -23.30 -4.57 45.95
CA ALA A 37 -23.08 -3.53 44.93
C ALA A 37 -21.60 -3.40 44.57
N TYR A 38 -20.71 -3.48 45.56
CA TYR A 38 -19.27 -3.41 45.34
C TYR A 38 -18.74 -4.58 44.50
N GLU A 39 -19.14 -5.82 44.80
CA GLU A 39 -18.77 -6.99 43.99
C GLU A 39 -19.41 -6.94 42.59
N SER A 40 -20.66 -6.47 42.48
CA SER A 40 -21.31 -6.20 41.20
C SER A 40 -20.51 -5.18 40.36
N ASN A 41 -19.97 -4.13 40.99
CA ASN A 41 -19.16 -3.12 40.32
C ASN A 41 -17.86 -3.69 39.75
N LYS A 42 -17.19 -4.61 40.46
CA LYS A 42 -16.01 -5.31 39.93
C LYS A 42 -16.35 -6.17 38.71
N LEU A 43 -17.48 -6.89 38.74
CA LEU A 43 -17.95 -7.67 37.59
C LEU A 43 -18.29 -6.77 36.40
N ASN A 44 -18.94 -5.63 36.65
CA ASN A 44 -19.26 -4.65 35.62
C ASN A 44 -18.01 -4.00 35.03
N LEU A 45 -16.99 -3.74 35.85
CA LEU A 45 -15.68 -3.26 35.37
C LEU A 45 -15.06 -4.26 34.40
N PHE A 46 -15.02 -5.55 34.74
CA PHE A 46 -14.51 -6.60 33.86
C PHE A 46 -15.30 -6.70 32.55
N TYR A 47 -16.63 -6.62 32.63
CA TYR A 47 -17.48 -6.57 31.45
C TYR A 47 -17.15 -5.38 30.54
N LEU A 48 -17.03 -4.17 31.09
CA LEU A 48 -16.72 -2.97 30.33
C LEU A 48 -15.33 -3.03 29.68
N GLU A 49 -14.33 -3.64 30.33
CA GLU A 49 -13.00 -3.87 29.72
C GLU A 49 -13.10 -4.80 28.50
N SER A 50 -13.93 -5.85 28.59
CA SER A 50 -14.17 -6.74 27.45
C SER A 50 -14.85 -6.01 26.27
N VAL A 51 -15.79 -5.12 26.56
CA VAL A 51 -16.47 -4.28 25.55
C VAL A 51 -15.48 -3.30 24.92
N LYS A 52 -14.65 -2.64 25.74
CA LYS A 52 -13.60 -1.73 25.28
C LYS A 52 -12.67 -2.43 24.29
N LYS A 53 -12.14 -3.60 24.65
CA LYS A 53 -11.25 -4.41 23.79
C LYS A 53 -11.91 -4.73 22.45
N ARG A 54 -13.19 -5.12 22.46
CA ARG A 54 -13.96 -5.41 21.23
C ARG A 54 -14.08 -4.17 20.34
N TYR A 55 -14.35 -3.01 20.91
CA TYR A 55 -14.47 -1.76 20.16
C TYR A 55 -13.15 -1.25 19.61
N THR A 56 -12.04 -1.39 20.34
CA THR A 56 -10.71 -1.10 19.80
C THR A 56 -10.47 -1.91 18.52
N ALA A 57 -10.73 -3.22 18.55
CA ALA A 57 -10.55 -4.07 17.37
C ALA A 57 -11.46 -3.67 16.18
N ILE A 58 -12.71 -3.26 16.45
CA ILE A 58 -13.63 -2.80 15.40
C ILE A 58 -13.15 -1.47 14.81
N ILE A 59 -12.80 -0.48 15.63
CA ILE A 59 -12.32 0.83 15.18
C ILE A 59 -11.06 0.67 14.33
N GLU A 60 -10.11 -0.17 14.77
CA GLU A 60 -8.91 -0.49 13.99
C GLU A 60 -9.24 -1.11 12.63
N LYS A 61 -10.20 -2.05 12.59
CA LYS A 61 -10.67 -2.67 11.34
C LYS A 61 -11.30 -1.65 10.40
N GLU A 62 -12.23 -0.83 10.89
CA GLU A 62 -12.91 0.20 10.10
C GLU A 62 -11.93 1.25 9.57
N SER A 63 -10.98 1.68 10.41
CA SER A 63 -9.90 2.60 10.03
C SER A 63 -9.03 2.02 8.90
N LYS A 64 -8.62 0.74 9.01
CA LYS A 64 -7.88 0.06 7.94
C LYS A 64 -8.67 0.02 6.63
N CYS A 65 -9.96 -0.31 6.66
CA CYS A 65 -10.80 -0.32 5.45
C CYS A 65 -10.90 1.06 4.78
N LEU A 66 -11.03 2.14 5.57
CA LEU A 66 -11.07 3.51 5.05
C LEU A 66 -9.73 3.93 4.40
N ILE A 67 -8.61 3.54 5.01
CA ILE A 67 -7.26 3.79 4.48
C ILE A 67 -7.01 2.99 3.20
N GLU A 68 -7.43 1.73 3.13
CA GLU A 68 -7.26 0.89 1.94
C GLU A 68 -7.96 1.50 0.72
N ILE A 69 -9.18 2.02 0.90
CA ILE A 69 -9.94 2.58 -0.22
C ILE A 69 -9.47 3.99 -0.60
N SER A 70 -8.95 4.78 0.35
CA SER A 70 -8.33 6.06 -0.01
C SER A 70 -7.10 5.85 -0.89
N ARG A 71 -6.35 4.78 -0.66
CA ARG A 71 -5.28 4.35 -1.57
C ARG A 71 -5.83 3.88 -2.92
N GLU A 72 -6.95 3.17 -2.96
CA GLU A 72 -7.57 2.76 -4.23
C GLU A 72 -8.14 3.92 -5.06
N LYS A 73 -8.64 4.98 -4.42
CA LYS A 73 -9.19 6.16 -5.11
C LYS A 73 -8.14 6.83 -6.01
N ASN A 74 -6.86 6.72 -5.64
CA ASN A 74 -5.74 7.28 -6.37
C ASN A 74 -5.22 6.35 -7.50
N LYS A 75 -5.67 5.09 -7.58
CA LYS A 75 -5.32 4.21 -8.68
C LYS A 75 -6.15 4.59 -9.91
N LYS A 76 -5.50 5.05 -10.99
CA LYS A 76 -6.15 5.18 -12.30
C LYS A 76 -6.53 3.77 -12.76
N TYR A 77 -7.82 3.52 -12.94
CA TYR A 77 -8.31 2.26 -13.52
C TYR A 77 -8.57 2.45 -15.00
N ASP A 78 -7.84 1.68 -15.80
CA ASP A 78 -7.95 1.66 -17.24
C ASP A 78 -9.03 0.67 -17.70
N CYS A 79 -10.26 0.89 -17.23
CA CYS A 79 -11.43 0.19 -17.79
C CYS A 79 -12.18 1.18 -18.68
N SER A 80 -12.24 0.91 -19.97
CA SER A 80 -12.88 1.80 -20.96
C SER A 80 -14.40 1.89 -20.82
N LEU A 81 -15.05 0.97 -20.10
CA LEU A 81 -16.50 0.93 -19.94
C LEU A 81 -17.03 2.08 -19.06
N PRO A 82 -17.82 3.03 -19.60
CA PRO A 82 -18.39 4.13 -18.82
C PRO A 82 -19.28 3.65 -17.67
N GLN A 83 -20.05 2.58 -17.90
CA GLN A 83 -20.96 1.97 -16.92
C GLN A 83 -20.19 1.37 -15.73
N PHE A 84 -19.02 0.77 -15.98
CA PHE A 84 -18.17 0.23 -14.92
C PHE A 84 -17.55 1.37 -14.11
N LYS A 85 -17.06 2.43 -14.77
CA LYS A 85 -16.56 3.64 -14.08
C LYS A 85 -17.63 4.23 -13.17
N TYR A 86 -18.86 4.38 -13.67
CA TYR A 86 -20.00 4.86 -12.88
C TYR A 86 -20.31 3.95 -11.68
N ALA A 87 -20.47 2.65 -11.91
CA ALA A 87 -20.77 1.66 -10.86
C ALA A 87 -19.72 1.67 -9.75
N ARG A 88 -18.45 1.72 -10.14
CA ARG A 88 -17.31 1.79 -9.22
C ARG A 88 -17.31 3.09 -8.41
N HIS A 89 -17.53 4.23 -9.05
CA HIS A 89 -17.55 5.51 -8.35
C HIS A 89 -18.69 5.56 -7.31
N LYS A 90 -19.89 5.10 -7.69
CA LYS A 90 -21.02 4.97 -6.75
C LYS A 90 -20.72 3.98 -5.63
N PHE A 91 -20.07 2.86 -5.95
CA PHE A 91 -19.64 1.86 -4.95
C PHE A 91 -18.71 2.50 -3.93
N GLN A 92 -17.66 3.20 -4.38
CA GLN A 92 -16.72 3.89 -3.51
C GLN A 92 -17.44 4.93 -2.64
N LYS A 93 -18.31 5.77 -3.21
CA LYS A 93 -19.08 6.78 -2.47
C LYS A 93 -19.93 6.15 -1.36
N TYR A 94 -20.66 5.07 -1.65
CA TYR A 94 -21.47 4.40 -0.63
C TYR A 94 -20.64 3.63 0.39
N PHE A 95 -19.54 3.02 -0.04
CA PHE A 95 -18.60 2.36 0.85
C PHE A 95 -18.05 3.34 1.89
N TYR A 96 -17.54 4.50 1.45
CA TYR A 96 -17.07 5.54 2.34
C TYR A 96 -18.15 5.98 3.32
N LYS A 97 -19.36 6.27 2.82
CA LYS A 97 -20.47 6.71 3.67
C LYS A 97 -20.81 5.66 4.74
N TYR A 98 -20.82 4.38 4.38
CA TYR A 98 -21.11 3.27 5.30
C TYR A 98 -20.02 3.10 6.36
N HIS A 99 -18.76 2.98 5.95
CA HIS A 99 -17.65 2.74 6.88
C HIS A 99 -17.36 3.94 7.77
N TYR A 100 -17.53 5.17 7.26
CA TYR A 100 -17.41 6.38 8.07
C TYR A 100 -18.53 6.47 9.13
N SER A 101 -19.79 6.24 8.75
CA SER A 101 -20.92 6.16 9.68
C SER A 101 -20.67 5.16 10.82
N ARG A 102 -20.23 3.95 10.47
CA ARG A 102 -19.84 2.91 11.44
C ARG A 102 -18.70 3.36 12.33
N PHE A 103 -17.62 3.86 11.75
CA PHE A 103 -16.44 4.32 12.48
C PHE A 103 -16.79 5.38 13.53
N THR A 104 -17.51 6.45 13.13
CA THR A 104 -17.94 7.51 14.04
C THR A 104 -18.84 6.98 15.15
N ARG A 105 -19.77 6.06 14.85
CA ARG A 105 -20.63 5.43 15.85
C ARG A 105 -19.82 4.60 16.87
N PHE A 106 -18.90 3.77 16.41
CA PHE A 106 -18.06 2.97 17.30
C PHE A 106 -17.11 3.83 18.13
N GLN A 107 -16.59 4.94 17.60
CA GLN A 107 -15.81 5.91 18.37
C GLN A 107 -16.63 6.55 19.50
N LYS A 108 -17.86 7.00 19.22
CA LYS A 108 -18.76 7.54 20.25
C LYS A 108 -19.05 6.50 21.35
N ASN A 109 -19.37 5.27 20.96
CA ASN A 109 -19.63 4.19 21.91
C ASN A 109 -18.36 3.81 22.71
N TYR A 110 -17.18 3.84 22.08
CA TYR A 110 -15.90 3.61 22.76
C TYR A 110 -15.61 4.70 23.79
N ALA A 111 -15.82 5.98 23.45
CA ALA A 111 -15.67 7.08 24.39
C ALA A 111 -16.58 6.90 25.62
N LEU A 112 -17.85 6.53 25.40
CA LEU A 112 -18.78 6.23 26.49
C LEU A 112 -18.29 5.08 27.39
N VAL A 113 -17.79 3.99 26.79
CA VAL A 113 -17.22 2.84 27.53
C VAL A 113 -16.01 3.27 28.38
N VAL A 114 -15.11 4.07 27.82
CA VAL A 114 -13.93 4.58 28.55
C VAL A 114 -14.34 5.47 29.72
N THR A 115 -15.33 6.34 29.52
CA THR A 115 -15.88 7.19 30.57
C THR A 115 -16.53 6.36 31.69
N LEU A 116 -17.32 5.34 31.34
CA LEU A 116 -17.88 4.39 32.32
C LEU A 116 -16.77 3.65 33.08
N LEU A 117 -15.77 3.10 32.38
CA LEU A 117 -14.65 2.40 33.02
C LEU A 117 -13.93 3.26 34.05
N GLN A 118 -13.66 4.53 33.71
CA GLN A 118 -13.03 5.46 34.62
C GLN A 118 -13.91 5.71 35.86
N PHE A 119 -15.21 5.95 35.65
CA PHE A 119 -16.16 6.13 36.74
C PHE A 119 -16.27 4.92 37.67
N PHE A 120 -16.30 3.69 37.12
CA PHE A 120 -16.31 2.46 37.92
C PHE A 120 -15.03 2.29 38.74
N ARG A 121 -13.86 2.59 38.18
CA ARG A 121 -12.58 2.53 38.92
C ARG A 121 -12.58 3.50 40.10
N GLU A 122 -13.07 4.72 39.90
CA GLU A 122 -13.20 5.71 40.97
C GLU A 122 -14.18 5.24 42.05
N CYS A 123 -15.36 4.74 41.66
CA CYS A 123 -16.34 4.19 42.61
C CYS A 123 -15.79 3.00 43.41
N ILE A 124 -15.04 2.11 42.77
CA ILE A 124 -14.39 0.98 43.44
C ILE A 124 -13.31 1.48 44.41
N GLY A 125 -12.53 2.51 44.02
CA GLY A 125 -11.50 3.10 44.87
C GLY A 125 -12.04 3.79 46.13
N CYS A 126 -13.24 4.38 46.06
CA CYS A 126 -13.90 5.01 47.21
C CYS A 126 -14.98 4.15 47.88
N HIS A 127 -15.13 2.88 47.49
CA HIS A 127 -16.19 1.98 47.95
C HIS A 127 -17.63 2.55 47.79
N ALA A 128 -17.87 3.33 46.72
CA ALA A 128 -19.18 3.89 46.43
C ALA A 128 -20.17 2.82 45.93
N PRO A 129 -21.35 2.66 46.58
CA PRO A 129 -22.35 1.71 46.16
C PRO A 129 -23.22 2.31 45.04
N ILE A 130 -22.98 1.84 43.82
CA ILE A 130 -23.72 2.24 42.60
C ILE A 130 -24.36 1.01 41.94
N SER A 131 -25.41 1.23 41.15
CA SER A 131 -26.08 0.22 40.34
C SER A 131 -25.91 0.54 38.87
N PHE A 132 -25.50 -0.46 38.09
CA PHE A 132 -25.34 -0.35 36.64
C PHE A 132 -26.58 -0.88 35.91
N LYS A 133 -27.26 -0.04 35.14
CA LYS A 133 -28.32 -0.44 34.22
C LYS A 133 -27.73 -1.12 32.97
N ARG A 134 -27.14 -2.29 33.18
CA ARG A 134 -26.41 -3.04 32.15
C ARG A 134 -27.27 -3.32 30.92
N GLU A 135 -28.55 -3.60 31.08
CA GLU A 135 -29.46 -3.88 29.96
C GLU A 135 -29.67 -2.66 29.07
N VAL A 136 -29.88 -1.49 29.66
CA VAL A 136 -30.05 -0.21 28.94
C VAL A 136 -28.78 0.11 28.17
N PHE A 137 -27.63 0.02 28.85
CA PHE A 137 -26.33 0.20 28.23
C PHE A 137 -26.12 -0.77 27.08
N THR A 138 -26.32 -2.08 27.33
CA THR A 138 -26.16 -3.15 26.33
C THR A 138 -27.03 -2.85 25.12
N LYS A 139 -28.31 -2.55 25.32
CA LYS A 139 -29.24 -2.24 24.22
C LYS A 139 -28.72 -1.11 23.34
N GLN A 140 -28.16 -0.06 23.91
CA GLN A 140 -27.59 1.05 23.13
C GLN A 140 -26.31 0.67 22.39
N ILE A 141 -25.42 -0.09 23.03
CA ILE A 141 -24.14 -0.46 22.43
C ILE A 141 -24.25 -1.64 21.45
N THR A 142 -25.26 -2.50 21.60
CA THR A 142 -25.50 -3.67 20.74
C THR A 142 -26.55 -3.42 19.66
N MET A 143 -27.09 -2.20 19.51
CA MET A 143 -28.09 -1.95 18.46
C MET A 143 -27.55 -2.44 17.11
N GLU A 144 -28.37 -3.25 16.46
CA GLU A 144 -28.18 -3.64 15.08
C GLU A 144 -27.82 -2.42 14.23
N ASP A 145 -27.09 -2.65 13.12
CA ASP A 145 -26.77 -1.58 12.19
C ASP A 145 -28.02 -0.71 11.92
N PRO A 146 -27.93 0.62 12.09
CA PRO A 146 -29.02 1.54 11.83
C PRO A 146 -29.69 1.20 10.49
N PRO A 147 -31.00 1.45 10.33
CA PRO A 147 -31.68 1.21 9.06
C PRO A 147 -30.93 1.81 7.85
N ASP A 148 -30.28 2.97 8.05
CA ASP A 148 -29.43 3.62 7.05
C ASP A 148 -28.15 2.84 6.74
N ASP A 149 -27.46 2.32 7.75
CA ASP A 149 -26.27 1.47 7.58
C ASP A 149 -26.64 0.17 6.85
N LYS A 150 -27.77 -0.46 7.20
CA LYS A 150 -28.29 -1.64 6.48
C LYS A 150 -28.57 -1.31 5.01
N LYS A 151 -29.26 -0.20 4.74
CA LYS A 151 -29.56 0.28 3.38
C LYS A 151 -28.29 0.56 2.56
N LEU A 152 -27.26 1.15 3.18
CA LEU A 152 -25.98 1.40 2.53
C LEU A 152 -25.23 0.08 2.25
N SER A 153 -25.22 -0.86 3.18
CA SER A 153 -24.65 -2.20 2.98
C SER A 153 -25.28 -2.91 1.78
N TYR A 154 -26.62 -2.91 1.67
CA TYR A 154 -27.30 -3.46 0.49
C TYR A 154 -26.90 -2.78 -0.82
N LYS A 155 -26.76 -1.45 -0.82
CA LYS A 155 -26.30 -0.70 -2.01
C LYS A 155 -24.88 -1.07 -2.40
N ILE A 156 -23.97 -1.22 -1.44
CA ILE A 156 -22.57 -1.64 -1.66
C ILE A 156 -22.54 -3.03 -2.28
N ILE A 157 -23.27 -4.00 -1.70
CA ILE A 157 -23.35 -5.38 -2.21
C ILE A 157 -23.92 -5.39 -3.62
N SER A 158 -25.02 -4.67 -3.86
CA SER A 158 -25.68 -4.61 -5.16
C SER A 158 -24.77 -4.01 -6.23
N LEU A 159 -24.10 -2.88 -5.96
CA LEU A 159 -23.16 -2.27 -6.89
C LEU A 159 -21.93 -3.12 -7.13
N GLY A 160 -21.42 -3.81 -6.11
CA GLY A 160 -20.33 -4.76 -6.27
C GLY A 160 -20.72 -5.92 -7.20
N ASN A 161 -21.93 -6.43 -7.07
CA ASN A 161 -22.47 -7.46 -7.96
C ASN A 161 -22.72 -6.92 -9.37
N TYR A 162 -23.22 -5.70 -9.51
CA TYR A 162 -23.42 -5.05 -10.81
C TYR A 162 -22.09 -4.80 -11.54
N ALA A 163 -21.07 -4.26 -10.84
CA ALA A 163 -19.74 -4.08 -11.42
C ALA A 163 -19.12 -5.43 -11.86
N LYS A 164 -19.29 -6.48 -11.06
CA LYS A 164 -18.90 -7.86 -11.45
C LYS A 164 -19.69 -8.36 -12.65
N ALA A 165 -20.99 -8.08 -12.73
CA ALA A 165 -21.83 -8.45 -13.86
C ALA A 165 -21.42 -7.71 -15.14
N LEU A 166 -21.09 -6.41 -15.06
CA LEU A 166 -20.55 -5.64 -16.18
C LEU A 166 -19.23 -6.22 -16.70
N LEU A 167 -18.35 -6.64 -15.79
CA LEU A 167 -17.11 -7.34 -16.17
C LEU A 167 -17.38 -8.71 -16.82
N ARG A 168 -18.51 -9.36 -16.49
CA ARG A 168 -18.96 -10.61 -17.10
C ARG A 168 -19.73 -10.40 -18.41
N SER A 169 -20.40 -9.27 -18.58
CA SER A 169 -21.18 -8.93 -19.79
C SER A 169 -20.31 -8.35 -20.89
N ASN A 170 -19.07 -7.94 -20.58
CA ASN A 170 -18.05 -7.84 -21.62
C ASN A 170 -17.98 -9.17 -22.35
N LYS A 171 -18.00 -9.10 -23.70
CA LYS A 171 -17.82 -10.24 -24.58
C LYS A 171 -16.74 -11.14 -23.97
N LYS A 172 -17.12 -12.38 -23.65
CA LYS A 172 -16.18 -13.35 -23.11
C LYS A 172 -15.03 -13.42 -24.12
N LEU A 173 -13.80 -13.19 -23.66
CA LEU A 173 -12.66 -13.28 -24.55
C LEU A 173 -12.54 -14.74 -24.97
N GLU A 174 -12.78 -15.02 -26.24
CA GLU A 174 -12.71 -16.37 -26.77
C GLU A 174 -11.25 -16.82 -26.85
N ALA A 175 -11.01 -18.12 -26.67
CA ALA A 175 -9.66 -18.66 -26.71
C ALA A 175 -8.96 -18.38 -28.06
N SER A 176 -9.73 -18.36 -29.16
CA SER A 176 -9.23 -18.04 -30.50
C SER A 176 -8.69 -16.61 -30.60
N GLU A 177 -9.40 -15.62 -30.03
CA GLU A 177 -8.97 -14.21 -30.03
C GLU A 177 -7.68 -14.02 -29.22
N LEU A 178 -7.58 -14.72 -28.08
CA LEU A 178 -6.40 -14.73 -27.24
C LEU A 178 -5.20 -15.36 -27.97
N LEU A 179 -5.41 -16.47 -28.68
CA LEU A 179 -4.38 -17.17 -29.47
C LEU A 179 -3.90 -16.33 -30.66
N GLU A 180 -4.81 -15.69 -31.39
CA GLU A 180 -4.45 -14.79 -32.49
C GLU A 180 -3.52 -13.67 -32.00
N THR A 181 -3.88 -13.04 -30.88
CA THR A 181 -3.05 -12.00 -30.25
C THR A 181 -1.70 -12.55 -29.80
N LEU A 182 -1.68 -13.72 -29.16
CA LEU A 182 -0.45 -14.40 -28.73
C LEU A 182 0.50 -14.63 -29.89
N HIS A 183 0.01 -15.19 -31.00
CA HIS A 183 0.82 -15.46 -32.18
C HIS A 183 1.38 -14.18 -32.81
N ARG A 184 0.54 -13.16 -32.96
CA ARG A 184 0.95 -11.86 -33.51
C ARG A 184 2.04 -11.20 -32.66
N VAL A 185 1.82 -11.10 -31.36
CA VAL A 185 2.76 -10.46 -30.43
C VAL A 185 4.06 -11.26 -30.29
N SER A 186 3.97 -12.59 -30.31
CA SER A 186 5.15 -13.45 -30.12
C SER A 186 6.25 -13.26 -31.15
N GLN A 187 5.94 -12.70 -32.32
CA GLN A 187 6.95 -12.37 -33.33
C GLN A 187 8.05 -11.45 -32.80
N ASN A 188 7.71 -10.60 -31.82
CA ASN A 188 8.60 -9.64 -31.16
C ASN A 188 9.36 -10.23 -29.95
N ALA A 189 9.15 -11.51 -29.62
CA ALA A 189 9.87 -12.15 -28.53
C ALA A 189 11.35 -12.36 -28.91
N ASP A 190 12.24 -11.98 -28.00
CA ASP A 190 13.67 -12.22 -28.12
C ASP A 190 14.01 -13.62 -27.57
N GLU A 191 14.37 -14.52 -28.47
CA GLU A 191 14.72 -15.90 -28.13
C GLU A 191 16.09 -16.05 -27.46
N THR A 192 16.96 -15.05 -27.59
CA THR A 192 18.31 -15.09 -27.03
C THR A 192 18.24 -14.89 -25.51
N ILE A 193 17.44 -13.92 -25.08
CA ILE A 193 17.21 -13.62 -23.66
C ILE A 193 15.89 -14.22 -23.13
N ASN A 194 15.14 -14.94 -23.97
CA ASN A 194 13.83 -15.54 -23.65
C ASN A 194 12.88 -14.54 -22.97
N TYR A 195 12.72 -13.36 -23.58
CA TYR A 195 11.95 -12.25 -23.04
C TYR A 195 11.11 -11.55 -24.10
N ILE A 196 10.00 -10.96 -23.67
CA ILE A 196 9.24 -9.99 -24.45
C ILE A 196 8.74 -8.90 -23.48
N PRO A 197 8.82 -7.60 -23.82
CA PRO A 197 8.27 -6.52 -22.98
C PRO A 197 6.75 -6.67 -22.72
N PRO A 198 6.20 -5.98 -21.71
CA PRO A 198 4.75 -5.89 -21.51
C PRO A 198 4.05 -5.39 -22.77
N ASN A 199 2.93 -6.00 -23.12
CA ASN A 199 2.20 -5.75 -24.36
C ASN A 199 0.68 -6.03 -24.20
N GLU A 200 -0.07 -5.98 -25.30
CA GLU A 200 -1.53 -6.17 -25.29
C GLU A 200 -1.97 -7.60 -24.91
N PHE A 201 -1.15 -8.62 -25.17
CA PHE A 201 -1.45 -9.99 -24.78
C PHE A 201 -1.49 -10.14 -23.26
N ASP A 202 -0.62 -9.44 -22.51
CA ASP A 202 -0.63 -9.48 -21.04
C ASP A 202 -2.01 -9.06 -20.47
N THR A 203 -2.59 -7.99 -21.05
CA THR A 203 -3.91 -7.47 -20.64
C THR A 203 -5.03 -8.45 -20.99
N GLN A 204 -5.01 -8.98 -22.21
CA GLN A 204 -6.00 -9.97 -22.66
C GLN A 204 -5.91 -11.27 -21.85
N PHE A 205 -4.70 -11.75 -21.57
CA PHE A 205 -4.49 -12.97 -20.81
C PHE A 205 -4.93 -12.82 -19.36
N MET A 206 -4.67 -11.67 -18.73
CA MET A 206 -5.19 -11.37 -17.40
C MET A 206 -6.72 -11.37 -17.38
N LEU A 207 -7.37 -10.74 -18.38
CA LEU A 207 -8.82 -10.74 -18.50
C LEU A 207 -9.36 -12.17 -18.69
N TYR A 208 -8.77 -12.95 -19.58
CA TYR A 208 -9.12 -14.35 -19.81
C TYR A 208 -8.97 -15.18 -18.54
N ALA A 209 -7.88 -15.00 -17.79
CA ALA A 209 -7.59 -15.71 -16.56
C ALA A 209 -8.63 -15.40 -15.47
N VAL A 210 -9.11 -14.15 -15.41
CA VAL A 210 -10.19 -13.75 -14.49
C VAL A 210 -11.53 -14.36 -14.94
N GLN A 211 -11.90 -14.23 -16.22
CA GLN A 211 -13.18 -14.70 -16.76
C GLN A 211 -13.35 -16.22 -16.63
N ASN A 212 -12.28 -16.99 -16.81
CA ASN A 212 -12.29 -18.45 -16.75
C ASN A 212 -11.86 -19.00 -15.37
N GLY A 213 -11.69 -18.14 -14.36
CA GLY A 213 -11.39 -18.55 -12.99
C GLY A 213 -9.96 -19.07 -12.76
N LEU A 214 -9.08 -19.00 -13.77
CA LEU A 214 -7.66 -19.36 -13.67
C LEU A 214 -6.92 -18.48 -12.66
N ILE A 215 -7.38 -17.25 -12.45
CA ILE A 215 -6.81 -16.32 -11.47
C ILE A 215 -6.74 -16.92 -10.06
N LYS A 216 -7.64 -17.85 -9.70
CA LYS A 216 -7.62 -18.54 -8.40
C LYS A 216 -6.33 -19.35 -8.20
N LYS A 217 -5.79 -19.95 -9.27
CA LYS A 217 -4.54 -20.71 -9.22
C LYS A 217 -3.34 -19.79 -9.06
N PHE A 218 -3.33 -18.62 -9.72
CA PHE A 218 -2.32 -17.58 -9.48
C PHE A 218 -2.36 -17.06 -8.04
N VAL A 219 -3.55 -16.82 -7.47
CA VAL A 219 -3.71 -16.46 -6.05
C VAL A 219 -3.19 -17.55 -5.12
N GLN A 220 -3.41 -18.83 -5.45
CA GLN A 220 -2.86 -19.94 -4.68
C GLN A 220 -1.33 -19.93 -4.70
N PHE A 221 -0.71 -19.76 -5.88
CA PHE A 221 0.74 -19.65 -6.00
C PHE A 221 1.30 -18.44 -5.25
N ALA A 222 0.69 -17.26 -5.40
CA ALA A 222 1.11 -16.05 -4.71
C ALA A 222 1.08 -16.18 -3.18
N LYS A 223 0.13 -16.96 -2.61
CA LYS A 223 0.08 -17.25 -1.16
C LYS A 223 1.19 -18.19 -0.67
N GLN A 224 1.82 -18.94 -1.57
CA GLN A 224 2.95 -19.83 -1.26
C GLN A 224 4.29 -19.10 -1.40
N MET A 225 4.30 -17.88 -1.95
CA MET A 225 5.52 -17.11 -2.13
C MET A 225 6.02 -16.52 -0.81
N PRO A 226 7.35 -16.26 -0.69
CA PRO A 226 7.95 -15.61 0.46
C PRO A 226 7.19 -14.34 0.88
N HIS A 227 6.81 -14.23 2.15
CA HIS A 227 6.27 -13.00 2.69
C HIS A 227 7.41 -12.05 3.06
N LEU A 228 7.58 -10.97 2.29
CA LEU A 228 8.52 -9.90 2.60
C LEU A 228 7.93 -9.01 3.70
N GLN A 229 7.87 -9.51 4.93
CA GLN A 229 7.50 -8.68 6.07
C GLN A 229 8.66 -7.72 6.36
N ILE A 230 8.47 -6.45 6.03
CA ILE A 230 9.21 -5.39 6.70
C ILE A 230 8.62 -5.35 8.10
N LYS A 231 9.29 -5.96 9.09
CA LYS A 231 8.99 -5.62 10.47
C LYS A 231 9.25 -4.13 10.55
N THR A 232 8.18 -3.33 10.58
CA THR A 232 8.29 -1.93 10.97
C THR A 232 8.82 -2.02 12.39
N GLU A 233 10.14 -1.86 12.54
CA GLU A 233 10.72 -1.74 13.86
C GLU A 233 9.90 -0.68 14.54
N GLN A 234 9.27 -1.08 15.66
CA GLN A 234 8.59 -0.14 16.50
C GLN A 234 9.67 0.87 16.82
N LEU A 235 9.52 2.10 16.29
CA LEU A 235 10.35 3.24 16.64
C LEU A 235 10.62 3.09 18.13
N PRO A 236 11.91 3.00 18.55
CA PRO A 236 12.24 2.82 19.95
C PRO A 236 11.36 3.81 20.70
N LYS A 237 10.43 3.29 21.53
CA LYS A 237 9.52 4.15 22.27
C LYS A 237 10.41 5.21 22.88
N PRO A 238 10.22 6.51 22.58
CA PRO A 238 11.10 7.53 23.10
C PRO A 238 11.17 7.26 24.59
N GLU A 239 12.38 6.96 25.08
CA GLU A 239 12.56 6.74 26.51
C GLU A 239 11.87 7.92 27.18
N GLU A 240 10.85 7.63 27.98
CA GLU A 240 10.11 8.64 28.73
C GLU A 240 11.12 9.26 29.72
N LYS A 241 11.97 10.16 29.24
CA LYS A 241 12.61 11.17 30.07
C LYS A 241 11.44 11.84 30.75
N LYS A 242 11.34 11.63 32.06
CA LYS A 242 10.38 12.28 32.97
C LYS A 242 10.52 13.80 32.80
N LEU A 243 9.87 14.34 31.78
CA LEU A 243 9.78 15.76 31.53
C LEU A 243 8.54 16.23 32.26
N SER A 244 8.75 17.11 33.24
CA SER A 244 7.71 17.72 34.05
C SER A 244 6.57 18.24 33.18
N THR A 245 5.37 17.76 33.48
CA THR A 245 4.11 18.09 32.84
C THR A 245 3.91 19.61 32.77
N THR A 246 3.99 20.16 31.56
CA THR A 246 3.32 21.41 31.21
C THR A 246 2.31 21.11 30.12
N LYS A 247 1.06 21.50 30.37
CA LYS A 247 -0.16 21.16 29.63
C LYS A 247 -0.01 21.30 28.11
N SER A 248 -0.44 20.30 27.36
CA SER A 248 -0.66 20.38 25.91
C SER A 248 -2.09 19.95 25.59
N ALA A 249 -2.77 20.75 24.78
CA ALA A 249 -4.14 20.58 24.33
C ALA A 249 -4.25 19.44 23.29
N GLU A 250 -5.40 18.75 23.31
CA GLU A 250 -5.77 17.71 22.35
C GLU A 250 -6.01 18.31 20.96
N PHE A 251 -5.34 17.78 19.94
CA PHE A 251 -5.56 18.09 18.53
C PHE A 251 -6.28 16.91 17.86
N ILE A 252 -7.43 17.18 17.24
CA ILE A 252 -8.18 16.25 16.39
C ILE A 252 -7.91 16.67 14.94
N PRO A 253 -7.44 15.78 14.05
CA PRO A 253 -7.23 16.14 12.65
C PRO A 253 -8.58 16.23 11.92
N ASP A 254 -8.85 17.41 11.35
CA ASP A 254 -9.98 17.63 10.45
C ASP A 254 -9.76 16.90 9.12
N PHE A 255 -10.72 16.05 8.74
CA PHE A 255 -10.80 15.43 7.42
C PHE A 255 -11.60 16.35 6.47
N PRO A 256 -11.15 16.58 5.22
CA PRO A 256 -11.88 17.41 4.28
C PRO A 256 -13.17 16.69 3.82
N MET A 257 -14.32 17.29 4.13
CA MET A 257 -15.61 16.93 3.56
C MET A 257 -15.70 17.48 2.13
N PHE A 258 -15.94 16.61 1.15
CA PHE A 258 -16.24 17.00 -0.23
C PHE A 258 -17.64 17.64 -0.31
N SER A 259 -17.74 18.86 -0.81
CA SER A 259 -18.97 19.45 -1.35
C SER A 259 -19.11 19.10 -2.84
N GLU A 260 -20.32 18.69 -3.26
CA GLU A 260 -20.76 18.66 -4.66
C GLU A 260 -21.96 19.62 -4.78
N ASN A 261 -21.93 20.47 -5.82
CA ASN A 261 -22.87 21.54 -6.22
C ASN A 261 -24.33 21.06 -6.46
N PRO A 262 -25.31 21.98 -6.65
CA PRO A 262 -25.65 22.36 -8.04
C PRO A 262 -26.28 23.77 -8.28
N ASP A 263 -25.82 24.36 -9.39
CA ASP A 263 -26.49 25.14 -10.45
C ASP A 263 -27.41 26.33 -10.17
N GLY A 264 -27.19 27.38 -10.99
CA GLY A 264 -28.08 28.52 -11.17
C GLY A 264 -29.27 28.23 -12.10
N LYS A 265 -30.16 29.23 -12.16
CA LYS A 265 -31.13 29.57 -13.24
C LYS A 265 -31.97 30.78 -12.77
N PRO A 266 -32.71 31.49 -13.65
CA PRO A 266 -32.46 31.94 -15.02
C PRO A 266 -32.76 33.45 -15.18
N ALA A 267 -32.53 34.02 -16.38
CA ALA A 267 -33.29 35.16 -16.87
C ALA A 267 -33.47 35.05 -18.40
N GLU A 268 -34.65 35.49 -18.85
CA GLU A 268 -35.29 35.48 -20.17
C GLU A 268 -34.52 36.39 -21.18
N ASP A 269 -34.60 36.30 -22.52
CA ASP A 269 -35.74 36.31 -23.45
C ASP A 269 -35.34 35.86 -24.88
N ASP A 270 -36.40 35.51 -25.63
CA ASP A 270 -36.70 35.66 -27.07
C ASP A 270 -36.06 34.85 -28.23
N ASP A 271 -37.02 34.22 -28.94
CA ASP A 271 -37.25 34.07 -30.39
C ASP A 271 -36.62 32.96 -31.26
N ASN A 272 -37.57 32.19 -31.82
CA ASN A 272 -37.66 31.57 -33.15
C ASN A 272 -37.12 30.15 -33.44
N ASP A 273 -38.12 29.29 -33.67
CA ASP A 273 -38.33 28.36 -34.79
C ASP A 273 -37.80 26.91 -34.83
N GLU A 274 -38.78 26.04 -35.12
CA GLU A 274 -38.81 24.72 -35.76
C GLU A 274 -38.11 23.47 -35.15
N SER A 275 -38.95 22.67 -34.48
CA SER A 275 -39.21 21.24 -34.78
C SER A 275 -38.43 20.10 -34.05
N ILE A 276 -39.24 19.23 -33.41
CA ILE A 276 -39.12 17.76 -33.19
C ILE A 276 -38.52 17.19 -31.87
N SER A 277 -39.47 16.66 -31.06
CA SER A 277 -39.55 15.48 -30.16
C SER A 277 -38.68 15.28 -28.88
N ASP A 278 -39.42 15.27 -27.75
CA ASP A 278 -39.40 14.38 -26.56
C ASP A 278 -38.10 14.09 -25.77
N GLU A 279 -37.97 14.71 -24.59
CA GLU A 279 -37.67 14.02 -23.30
C GLU A 279 -37.70 15.01 -22.10
N ARG A 280 -38.59 14.78 -21.13
CA ARG A 280 -38.69 15.50 -19.84
C ARG A 280 -38.23 14.57 -18.72
N LEU A 281 -37.40 15.06 -17.78
CA LEU A 281 -37.72 15.15 -16.33
C LEU A 281 -36.51 15.55 -15.45
N PHE A 282 -36.77 16.57 -14.61
CA PHE A 282 -36.10 17.04 -13.38
C PHE A 282 -34.94 18.05 -13.45
N GLN A 283 -35.28 19.29 -13.09
CA GLN A 283 -34.44 20.23 -12.32
C GLN A 283 -35.28 20.90 -11.22
N SER A 284 -34.70 21.10 -10.03
CA SER A 284 -34.88 22.32 -9.22
C SER A 284 -33.82 22.41 -8.11
N ASN A 285 -33.29 23.61 -7.93
CA ASN A 285 -32.23 24.03 -7.01
C ASN A 285 -32.79 24.39 -5.62
N LEU A 286 -31.98 24.24 -4.56
CA LEU A 286 -32.29 24.80 -3.24
C LEU A 286 -31.00 25.12 -2.47
N PHE A 287 -30.76 26.42 -2.27
CA PHE A 287 -29.90 27.12 -1.30
C PHE A 287 -28.40 27.36 -1.60
N ASP A 288 -28.08 28.64 -1.75
CA ASP A 288 -26.81 29.28 -1.38
C ASP A 288 -27.11 30.59 -0.63
N VAL A 289 -26.47 30.82 0.54
CA VAL A 289 -25.88 32.09 1.02
C VAL A 289 -24.86 31.76 2.13
N GLN A 290 -23.62 32.24 2.00
CA GLN A 290 -22.58 32.28 3.06
C GLN A 290 -22.25 33.72 3.46
N PRO A 291 -21.65 33.93 4.66
CA PRO A 291 -20.82 35.10 4.96
C PRO A 291 -19.33 34.76 5.16
N GLN A 292 -18.48 35.78 4.92
CA GLN A 292 -17.01 35.77 4.87
C GLN A 292 -16.32 35.88 6.24
N VAL A 293 -15.15 35.24 6.43
CA VAL A 293 -14.09 35.65 7.39
C VAL A 293 -12.69 35.30 6.85
N GLN A 294 -11.71 36.15 7.17
CA GLN A 294 -10.35 36.29 6.63
C GLN A 294 -9.30 35.29 7.15
N LEU A 295 -8.25 35.05 6.35
CA LEU A 295 -7.07 34.23 6.58
C LEU A 295 -5.95 34.97 7.33
N ASN A 296 -5.19 34.25 8.16
CA ASN A 296 -3.84 34.63 8.61
C ASN A 296 -2.89 33.42 8.60
N ASP A 297 -1.68 33.67 8.09
CA ASP A 297 -0.55 32.76 7.93
C ASP A 297 0.19 32.43 9.24
N ALA A 298 0.72 31.21 9.35
CA ALA A 298 2.08 30.93 9.85
C ALA A 298 2.38 29.41 9.82
N ALA A 299 3.41 29.02 9.06
CA ALA A 299 4.02 27.70 9.15
C ALA A 299 5.11 27.68 10.25
N PRO A 300 5.29 26.54 10.95
CA PRO A 300 6.59 26.24 11.54
C PRO A 300 7.15 24.89 11.10
N SER A 301 8.41 24.97 10.67
CA SER A 301 9.37 23.89 10.42
C SER A 301 9.71 23.10 11.69
N LEU A 302 9.73 21.76 11.61
CA LEU A 302 10.33 20.87 12.62
C LEU A 302 11.11 19.73 11.92
N LEU A 303 12.43 19.94 11.74
CA LEU A 303 13.38 18.86 11.47
C LEU A 303 13.79 18.25 12.81
N ALA A 304 13.35 17.03 13.09
CA ALA A 304 13.92 16.20 14.15
C ALA A 304 15.23 15.55 13.66
N PRO A 305 16.22 15.32 14.54
CA PRO A 305 17.48 14.69 14.16
C PRO A 305 17.26 13.22 13.76
N PRO A 306 18.06 12.68 12.82
CA PRO A 306 17.91 11.31 12.36
C PRO A 306 18.23 10.32 13.48
N VAL A 307 17.27 9.43 13.76
CA VAL A 307 17.44 8.29 14.65
C VAL A 307 18.24 7.22 13.91
N MET A 308 19.29 6.71 14.55
CA MET A 308 20.12 5.61 14.01
C MET A 308 19.33 4.30 14.12
N PHE A 309 19.19 3.58 13.00
CA PHE A 309 18.53 2.27 12.92
C PHE A 309 19.59 1.21 12.62
N ASP A 310 19.68 0.20 13.50
CA ASP A 310 20.51 -0.99 13.28
C ASP A 310 19.64 -2.10 12.68
N ALA A 311 19.66 -2.22 11.36
CA ALA A 311 18.86 -3.18 10.60
C ALA A 311 19.53 -4.56 10.54
N GLU A 312 19.84 -5.17 11.69
CA GLU A 312 20.21 -6.60 11.75
C GLU A 312 19.02 -7.39 12.29
N GLN A 313 18.19 -7.93 11.39
CA GLN A 313 17.14 -8.88 11.74
C GLN A 313 17.34 -10.21 11.03
N ASP A 314 17.37 -11.26 11.85
CA ASP A 314 17.46 -12.66 11.47
C ASP A 314 16.41 -13.05 10.43
N ILE A 315 16.92 -13.62 9.35
CA ILE A 315 16.16 -14.28 8.29
C ILE A 315 15.67 -15.62 8.87
N SER A 316 14.56 -15.59 9.61
CA SER A 316 13.87 -16.82 9.99
C SER A 316 13.34 -17.51 8.73
N THR A 317 13.95 -18.64 8.35
CA THR A 317 13.51 -19.63 7.34
C THR A 317 12.61 -19.06 6.24
N VAL A 318 13.23 -18.46 5.19
CA VAL A 318 12.49 -18.03 4.00
C VAL A 318 11.83 -19.26 3.38
N GLN A 319 10.49 -19.27 3.36
CA GLN A 319 9.74 -20.27 2.61
C GLN A 319 10.11 -20.15 1.12
N THR A 320 10.79 -21.15 0.57
CA THR A 320 11.17 -21.19 -0.85
C THR A 320 9.95 -21.50 -1.72
N PHE A 321 9.67 -20.68 -2.73
CA PHE A 321 8.56 -20.90 -3.66
C PHE A 321 8.94 -21.92 -4.75
N ASN A 322 8.11 -22.95 -4.95
CA ASN A 322 8.38 -23.98 -5.95
C ASN A 322 8.04 -23.49 -7.38
N PHE A 323 9.00 -22.82 -8.02
CA PHE A 323 8.85 -22.38 -9.42
C PHE A 323 8.70 -23.54 -10.42
N LYS A 324 9.06 -24.78 -10.06
CA LYS A 324 8.86 -25.94 -10.94
C LYS A 324 7.37 -26.23 -11.12
N GLU A 325 6.58 -26.21 -10.04
CA GLU A 325 5.12 -26.39 -10.13
C GLU A 325 4.47 -25.27 -10.96
N PHE A 326 4.89 -24.02 -10.74
CA PHE A 326 4.38 -22.89 -11.51
C PHE A 326 4.70 -23.03 -13.01
N ASN A 327 5.95 -23.36 -13.38
CA ASN A 327 6.31 -23.56 -14.78
C ASN A 327 5.56 -24.73 -15.42
N GLN A 328 5.33 -25.83 -14.69
CA GLN A 328 4.50 -26.94 -15.16
C GLN A 328 3.07 -26.47 -15.43
N PHE A 329 2.47 -25.71 -14.53
CA PHE A 329 1.14 -25.12 -14.74
C PHE A 329 1.08 -24.27 -16.03
N VAL A 330 2.07 -23.39 -16.24
CA VAL A 330 2.15 -22.57 -17.46
C VAL A 330 2.28 -23.45 -18.71
N GLN A 331 3.10 -24.51 -18.67
CA GLN A 331 3.23 -25.46 -19.78
C GLN A 331 1.92 -26.20 -20.07
N PHE A 332 1.24 -26.73 -19.05
CA PHE A 332 -0.05 -27.40 -19.22
C PHE A 332 -1.10 -26.46 -19.81
N PHE A 333 -1.18 -25.23 -19.30
CA PHE A 333 -2.13 -24.25 -19.82
C PHE A 333 -1.81 -23.87 -21.27
N PHE A 334 -0.53 -23.69 -21.59
CA PHE A 334 -0.08 -23.45 -22.96
C PHE A 334 -0.46 -24.59 -23.92
N ILE A 335 -0.24 -25.84 -23.51
CA ILE A 335 -0.65 -27.03 -24.30
C ILE A 335 -2.17 -27.07 -24.47
N ALA A 336 -2.93 -26.77 -23.42
CA ALA A 336 -4.39 -26.78 -23.45
C ALA A 336 -4.98 -25.69 -24.36
N LEU A 337 -4.31 -24.54 -24.49
CA LEU A 337 -4.70 -23.49 -25.43
C LEU A 337 -4.32 -23.83 -26.88
N ASN A 338 -3.23 -24.57 -27.11
CA ASN A 338 -2.66 -24.81 -28.44
C ASN A 338 -2.88 -26.24 -28.95
N SER A 339 -4.06 -26.85 -28.75
CA SER A 339 -4.32 -28.23 -29.22
C SER A 339 -4.06 -28.43 -30.72
N ASP A 340 -4.18 -27.37 -31.52
CA ASP A 340 -4.10 -27.42 -32.98
C ASP A 340 -2.89 -26.66 -33.58
N PHE A 341 -2.08 -25.98 -32.76
CA PHE A 341 -0.98 -25.12 -33.24
C PHE A 341 0.40 -25.71 -32.94
N LYS A 342 1.32 -25.56 -33.90
CA LYS A 342 2.73 -25.95 -33.73
C LYS A 342 3.35 -25.07 -32.65
N THR A 343 3.85 -25.70 -31.59
CA THR A 343 4.48 -25.02 -30.46
C THR A 343 5.81 -24.41 -30.86
N ASP A 344 5.82 -23.07 -30.95
CA ASP A 344 7.02 -22.26 -31.20
C ASP A 344 7.57 -21.70 -29.87
N LYS A 345 8.91 -21.64 -29.77
CA LYS A 345 9.65 -21.12 -28.62
C LYS A 345 9.28 -19.66 -28.32
N LYS A 346 9.04 -18.85 -29.34
CA LYS A 346 8.59 -17.45 -29.16
C LYS A 346 7.23 -17.37 -28.49
N VAL A 347 6.27 -18.16 -28.97
CA VAL A 347 4.91 -18.22 -28.42
C VAL A 347 4.94 -18.67 -26.96
N PHE A 348 5.74 -19.69 -26.65
CA PHE A 348 5.93 -20.14 -25.25
C PHE A 348 6.58 -19.04 -24.39
N THR A 349 7.60 -18.35 -24.90
CA THR A 349 8.25 -17.22 -24.22
C THR A 349 7.23 -16.14 -23.87
N THR A 350 6.40 -15.71 -24.81
CA THR A 350 5.36 -14.70 -24.57
C THR A 350 4.36 -15.12 -23.51
N MET A 351 3.83 -16.35 -23.60
CA MET A 351 2.92 -16.90 -22.58
C MET A 351 3.56 -16.94 -21.20
N ARG A 352 4.82 -17.34 -21.13
CA ARG A 352 5.59 -17.46 -19.90
C ARG A 352 5.84 -16.10 -19.25
N CYS A 353 6.28 -15.09 -20.01
CA CYS A 353 6.48 -13.73 -19.50
C CYS A 353 5.17 -13.15 -18.94
N ALA A 354 4.06 -13.28 -19.68
CA ALA A 354 2.75 -12.82 -19.23
C ALA A 354 2.28 -13.54 -17.95
N SER A 355 2.51 -14.86 -17.86
CA SER A 355 2.18 -15.64 -16.66
C SER A 355 2.98 -15.19 -15.44
N ILE A 356 4.28 -14.91 -15.61
CA ILE A 356 5.14 -14.39 -14.53
C ILE A 356 4.61 -13.04 -14.06
N ARG A 357 4.29 -12.12 -14.98
CA ARG A 357 3.73 -10.80 -14.63
C ARG A 357 2.44 -10.91 -13.85
N ILE A 358 1.48 -11.72 -14.31
CA ILE A 358 0.22 -11.95 -13.58
C ILE A 358 0.48 -12.51 -12.17
N LEU A 359 1.39 -13.48 -12.05
CA LEU A 359 1.75 -14.05 -10.75
C LEU A 359 2.29 -12.98 -9.79
N PHE A 360 3.21 -12.15 -10.26
CA PHE A 360 3.81 -11.09 -9.45
C PHE A 360 2.87 -9.90 -9.20
N ASP A 361 1.97 -9.57 -10.12
CA ASP A 361 0.89 -8.61 -9.89
C ASP A 361 -0.03 -9.08 -8.75
N VAL A 362 -0.41 -10.35 -8.76
CA VAL A 362 -1.23 -10.95 -7.71
C VAL A 362 -0.47 -10.98 -6.38
N TYR A 363 0.80 -11.36 -6.40
CA TYR A 363 1.68 -11.34 -5.23
C TYR A 363 1.77 -9.93 -4.63
N TYR A 364 2.11 -8.93 -5.45
CA TYR A 364 2.27 -7.54 -5.02
C TYR A 364 0.98 -6.95 -4.44
N ASN A 365 -0.16 -7.24 -5.06
CA ASN A 365 -1.47 -6.84 -4.53
C ASN A 365 -1.83 -7.54 -3.22
N THR A 366 -1.41 -8.80 -3.04
CA THR A 366 -1.66 -9.57 -1.81
C THR A 366 -0.77 -9.09 -0.65
N MET A 367 0.45 -8.62 -0.94
CA MET A 367 1.42 -8.20 0.07
C MET A 367 1.33 -6.72 0.47
N GLY A 368 0.59 -5.89 -0.27
CA GLY A 368 0.32 -4.50 0.11
C GLY A 368 1.49 -3.54 -0.14
N ASN A 369 2.10 -3.59 -1.33
CA ASN A 369 3.25 -2.77 -1.75
C ASN A 369 4.51 -3.00 -0.89
N PRO A 370 5.22 -4.13 -1.08
CA PRO A 370 6.45 -4.43 -0.33
C PRO A 370 7.58 -3.42 -0.57
N PHE A 371 7.61 -2.68 -1.69
CA PHE A 371 8.74 -1.81 -2.03
C PHE A 371 8.70 -0.43 -1.36
N TYR A 372 7.65 -0.09 -0.62
CA TYR A 372 7.59 1.17 0.11
C TYR A 372 8.18 1.02 1.52
N SER A 373 9.49 1.28 1.65
CA SER A 373 10.12 1.54 2.96
C SER A 373 10.42 3.02 3.10
N PRO A 374 9.75 3.75 4.02
CA PRO A 374 9.99 5.18 4.21
C PRO A 374 11.33 5.50 4.89
N TYR A 375 12.07 4.49 5.34
CA TYR A 375 13.31 4.68 6.11
C TYR A 375 14.51 4.11 5.37
N GLN A 376 15.47 4.98 5.09
CA GLN A 376 16.81 4.63 4.63
C GLN A 376 17.84 5.03 5.68
N SER A 377 18.88 4.22 5.85
CA SER A 377 19.94 4.53 6.81
C SER A 377 20.74 5.74 6.36
N VAL A 378 21.20 6.57 7.30
CA VAL A 378 22.12 7.69 6.99
C VAL A 378 23.37 7.18 6.27
N LYS A 379 23.85 5.99 6.66
CA LYS A 379 24.97 5.30 6.04
C LYS A 379 24.77 5.06 4.53
N TYR A 380 23.56 4.70 4.10
CA TYR A 380 23.24 4.51 2.68
C TYR A 380 23.48 5.80 1.88
N PHE A 381 22.96 6.93 2.35
CA PHE A 381 23.16 8.23 1.68
C PHE A 381 24.62 8.68 1.69
N MET A 382 25.35 8.46 2.80
CA MET A 382 26.78 8.73 2.85
C MET A 382 27.57 7.90 1.82
N ASN A 383 27.22 6.62 1.66
CA ASN A 383 27.85 5.75 0.66
C ASN A 383 27.59 6.24 -0.77
N ILE A 384 26.38 6.73 -1.05
CA ILE A 384 26.01 7.36 -2.32
C ILE A 384 26.88 8.60 -2.58
N GLU A 385 26.91 9.54 -1.65
CA GLU A 385 27.70 10.78 -1.79
C GLU A 385 29.19 10.50 -1.98
N ASN A 386 29.74 9.54 -1.23
CA ASN A 386 31.14 9.15 -1.34
C ASN A 386 31.44 8.53 -2.71
N SER A 387 30.53 7.72 -3.25
CA SER A 387 30.70 7.09 -4.55
C SER A 387 30.67 8.10 -5.70
N LEU A 388 29.84 9.14 -5.61
CA LEU A 388 29.76 10.22 -6.61
C LEU A 388 31.02 11.09 -6.67
N LYS A 389 31.82 11.12 -5.59
CA LYS A 389 33.10 11.85 -5.51
C LYS A 389 34.26 11.08 -6.11
N LYS A 390 34.12 9.76 -6.32
CA LYS A 390 35.17 8.93 -6.92
C LYS A 390 35.31 9.22 -8.41
N SER A 391 36.52 9.06 -8.93
CA SER A 391 36.83 9.12 -10.36
C SER A 391 36.88 7.72 -10.96
N PRO A 392 36.86 7.56 -12.29
CA PRO A 392 37.01 6.24 -12.93
C PRO A 392 38.25 5.48 -12.45
N GLU A 393 39.38 6.16 -12.26
CA GLU A 393 40.61 5.54 -11.73
C GLU A 393 40.42 5.02 -10.31
N THR A 394 39.78 5.77 -9.41
CA THR A 394 39.55 5.32 -8.03
C THR A 394 38.41 4.30 -7.89
N LEU A 395 37.59 4.16 -8.93
CA LEU A 395 36.62 3.07 -9.09
C LEU A 395 37.27 1.80 -9.70
N GLY A 396 38.56 1.85 -10.04
CA GLY A 396 39.30 0.70 -10.58
C GLY A 396 38.99 0.39 -12.05
N ILE A 397 38.39 1.33 -12.78
CA ILE A 397 38.06 1.16 -14.19
C ILE A 397 39.36 1.22 -15.02
N GLN A 398 39.50 0.32 -16.00
CA GLN A 398 40.63 0.32 -16.93
C GLN A 398 40.68 1.62 -17.75
N THR A 399 41.90 2.15 -17.93
CA THR A 399 42.15 3.41 -18.67
C THR A 399 41.76 3.34 -20.15
N SER A 400 41.60 2.14 -20.72
CA SER A 400 41.10 1.90 -22.08
C SER A 400 39.60 2.11 -22.23
N LEU A 401 38.85 2.28 -21.13
CA LEU A 401 37.39 2.39 -21.12
C LEU A 401 36.88 3.81 -20.81
N TYR A 402 37.77 4.79 -20.64
CA TYR A 402 37.38 6.20 -20.50
C TYR A 402 38.43 7.15 -21.07
N PRO A 403 38.02 8.33 -21.59
CA PRO A 403 38.95 9.35 -22.06
C PRO A 403 39.91 9.80 -20.97
N ALA A 404 41.18 10.07 -21.32
CA ALA A 404 42.20 10.53 -20.36
C ALA A 404 41.75 11.78 -19.58
N ALA A 405 40.93 12.65 -20.18
CA ALA A 405 40.35 13.84 -19.54
C ALA A 405 39.42 13.53 -18.36
N PHE A 406 38.93 12.30 -18.23
CA PHE A 406 38.02 11.87 -17.16
C PHE A 406 38.74 11.20 -16.00
N LYS A 407 40.02 10.85 -16.17
CA LYS A 407 40.81 10.07 -15.20
C LYS A 407 40.66 10.51 -13.74
N SER A 408 40.76 11.82 -13.51
CA SER A 408 40.69 12.44 -12.17
C SER A 408 39.37 13.18 -11.90
N LYS A 409 38.42 13.17 -12.84
CA LYS A 409 37.15 13.88 -12.66
C LYS A 409 36.18 13.05 -11.81
N PRO A 410 35.42 13.68 -10.89
CA PRO A 410 34.37 12.99 -10.16
C PRO A 410 33.31 12.42 -11.10
N ALA A 411 32.78 11.23 -10.77
CA ALA A 411 31.78 10.56 -11.59
C ALA A 411 30.52 11.42 -11.81
N LYS A 412 30.12 12.23 -10.81
CA LYS A 412 28.99 13.17 -10.95
C LYS A 412 29.12 14.11 -12.15
N GLU A 413 30.34 14.50 -12.51
CA GLU A 413 30.60 15.41 -13.64
C GLU A 413 30.66 14.67 -14.99
N ILE A 414 31.08 13.41 -14.99
CA ILE A 414 31.30 12.62 -16.21
C ILE A 414 29.96 12.07 -16.75
N PHE A 415 29.16 11.46 -15.88
CA PHE A 415 27.99 10.69 -16.30
C PHE A 415 26.79 11.57 -16.72
N GLY A 416 26.89 12.89 -16.53
CA GLY A 416 25.94 13.86 -17.07
C GLY A 416 26.20 14.30 -18.52
N MET A 417 27.29 13.84 -19.15
CA MET A 417 27.72 14.34 -20.47
C MET A 417 27.28 13.49 -21.67
N SER A 418 26.96 12.19 -21.50
CA SER A 418 26.49 11.32 -22.59
C SER A 418 25.01 10.98 -22.43
N ASN A 419 24.27 11.00 -23.54
CA ASN A 419 22.87 10.59 -23.59
C ASN A 419 22.70 9.13 -23.16
N HIS A 420 23.66 8.25 -23.46
CA HIS A 420 23.60 6.85 -23.05
C HIS A 420 23.67 6.70 -21.53
N PHE A 421 24.57 7.43 -20.85
CA PHE A 421 24.61 7.41 -19.39
C PHE A 421 23.34 8.02 -18.77
N ALA A 422 22.80 9.10 -19.36
CA ALA A 422 21.53 9.67 -18.94
C ALA A 422 20.37 8.65 -19.06
N ASN A 423 20.27 7.92 -20.17
CA ASN A 423 19.28 6.86 -20.37
C ASN A 423 19.45 5.71 -19.37
N ALA A 424 20.70 5.34 -19.05
CA ALA A 424 20.99 4.33 -18.03
C ALA A 424 20.50 4.77 -16.65
N ILE A 425 20.74 6.03 -16.29
CA ILE A 425 20.27 6.66 -15.05
C ILE A 425 18.73 6.77 -15.01
N GLU A 426 18.08 7.08 -16.12
CA GLU A 426 16.61 7.09 -16.21
C GLU A 426 16.03 5.68 -16.12
N THR A 427 16.69 4.69 -16.71
CA THR A 427 16.23 3.31 -16.65
C THR A 427 16.36 2.75 -15.23
N ILE A 428 17.46 3.06 -14.52
CA ILE A 428 17.67 2.57 -13.15
C ILE A 428 16.68 3.18 -12.15
N ILE A 429 16.29 4.44 -12.31
CA ILE A 429 15.21 5.03 -11.49
C ILE A 429 13.88 4.33 -11.77
N ASN A 430 13.61 3.92 -13.01
CA ASN A 430 12.38 3.23 -13.36
C ASN A 430 12.31 1.79 -12.83
N VAL A 431 13.45 1.17 -12.53
CA VAL A 431 13.51 -0.19 -11.97
C VAL A 431 12.64 -0.34 -10.72
N GLN A 432 12.55 0.70 -9.88
CA GLN A 432 11.78 0.68 -8.64
C GLN A 432 10.26 0.51 -8.85
N PHE A 433 9.75 0.75 -10.06
CA PHE A 433 8.32 0.64 -10.38
C PHE A 433 7.94 -0.73 -10.93
N PHE A 434 8.91 -1.56 -11.29
CA PHE A 434 8.63 -2.94 -11.69
C PHE A 434 8.38 -3.80 -10.46
N ASN A 435 7.37 -4.66 -10.55
CA ASN A 435 6.92 -5.51 -9.46
C ASN A 435 7.30 -6.99 -9.62
N ASN A 436 8.05 -7.33 -10.67
CA ASN A 436 8.45 -8.69 -10.98
C ASN A 436 9.95 -8.76 -11.33
N PRO A 437 10.69 -9.82 -10.91
CA PRO A 437 12.13 -9.92 -11.13
C PRO A 437 12.52 -9.99 -12.60
N LEU A 438 11.65 -10.50 -13.47
CA LEU A 438 11.91 -10.65 -14.90
C LEU A 438 12.06 -9.27 -15.59
N ASP A 439 11.09 -8.37 -15.38
CA ASP A 439 11.14 -7.02 -15.96
C ASP A 439 12.23 -6.16 -15.31
N ILE A 440 12.51 -6.36 -14.02
CA ILE A 440 13.66 -5.74 -13.34
C ILE A 440 14.98 -6.18 -13.99
N ALA A 441 15.15 -7.48 -14.23
CA ALA A 441 16.34 -8.01 -14.86
C ALA A 441 16.52 -7.47 -16.29
N PHE A 442 15.43 -7.35 -17.05
CA PHE A 442 15.47 -6.77 -18.40
C PHE A 442 15.79 -5.27 -18.39
N ALA A 443 15.23 -4.51 -17.46
CA ALA A 443 15.58 -3.10 -17.31
C ALA A 443 17.06 -2.93 -16.96
N MET A 444 17.60 -3.78 -16.08
CA MET A 444 19.04 -3.77 -15.78
C MET A 444 19.91 -4.20 -16.94
N TYR A 445 19.45 -5.15 -17.76
CA TYR A 445 20.11 -5.48 -19.02
C TYR A 445 20.23 -4.26 -19.94
N ASN A 446 19.16 -3.46 -20.04
CA ASN A 446 19.19 -2.21 -20.81
C ASN A 446 20.15 -1.18 -20.20
N VAL A 447 20.21 -1.05 -18.87
CA VAL A 447 21.21 -0.20 -18.18
C VAL A 447 22.63 -0.60 -18.57
N ILE A 448 22.95 -1.90 -18.55
CA ILE A 448 24.27 -2.42 -18.93
C ILE A 448 24.57 -2.12 -20.40
N SER A 449 23.59 -2.33 -21.29
CA SER A 449 23.71 -2.02 -22.72
C SER A 449 23.99 -0.54 -22.97
N GLU A 450 23.26 0.36 -22.31
CA GLU A 450 23.48 1.80 -22.40
C GLU A 450 24.85 2.22 -21.88
N ILE A 451 25.33 1.65 -20.77
CA ILE A 451 26.70 1.88 -20.28
C ILE A 451 27.73 1.47 -21.33
N GLN A 452 27.60 0.28 -21.92
CA GLN A 452 28.51 -0.18 -22.97
C GLN A 452 28.50 0.74 -24.20
N ASN A 453 27.32 1.24 -24.60
CA ASN A 453 27.18 2.19 -25.70
C ASN A 453 27.82 3.54 -25.38
N GLY A 454 27.62 4.06 -24.18
CA GLY A 454 28.27 5.30 -23.72
C GLY A 454 29.79 5.20 -23.71
N ILE A 455 30.34 4.03 -23.34
CA ILE A 455 31.78 3.78 -23.41
C ILE A 455 32.26 3.72 -24.86
N ARG A 456 31.56 3.01 -25.75
CA ARG A 456 31.91 2.95 -27.18
C ARG A 456 31.91 4.33 -27.82
N GLU A 457 30.89 5.14 -27.53
CA GLU A 457 30.78 6.53 -27.99
C GLU A 457 31.96 7.37 -27.48
N SER A 458 32.20 7.35 -26.16
CA SER A 458 33.24 8.16 -25.52
C SER A 458 34.66 7.80 -25.98
N MET A 459 34.89 6.52 -26.32
CA MET A 459 36.19 6.00 -26.73
C MET A 459 36.35 5.83 -28.24
N ASN A 460 35.33 6.16 -29.05
CA ASN A 460 35.28 5.91 -30.49
C ASN A 460 35.59 4.44 -30.86
N ILE A 461 35.06 3.49 -30.10
CA ILE A 461 35.26 2.05 -30.32
C ILE A 461 34.22 1.54 -31.33
N ASN A 462 34.68 1.16 -32.52
CA ASN A 462 33.82 0.63 -33.60
C ASN A 462 33.47 -0.86 -33.44
N SER A 463 34.08 -1.56 -32.48
CA SER A 463 33.81 -2.99 -32.25
C SER A 463 32.43 -3.21 -31.62
N LYS A 464 31.70 -4.22 -32.11
CA LYS A 464 30.45 -4.68 -31.48
C LYS A 464 30.72 -5.27 -30.09
N ILE A 465 31.83 -5.99 -29.94
CA ILE A 465 32.23 -6.61 -28.68
C ILE A 465 33.13 -5.62 -27.93
N LEU A 466 32.70 -5.23 -26.73
CA LEU A 466 33.48 -4.43 -25.82
C LEU A 466 34.09 -5.39 -24.79
N ASP A 467 35.42 -5.52 -24.79
CA ASP A 467 36.12 -6.34 -23.80
C ASP A 467 36.13 -5.57 -22.47
N MET A 468 35.34 -6.05 -21.52
CA MET A 468 35.10 -5.40 -20.24
C MET A 468 34.99 -6.45 -19.16
N SER A 469 35.78 -6.30 -18.10
CA SER A 469 35.67 -7.17 -16.93
C SER A 469 34.42 -6.84 -16.11
N PHE A 470 34.04 -7.74 -15.19
CA PHE A 470 32.95 -7.43 -14.25
C PHE A 470 33.30 -6.21 -13.39
N ASP A 471 34.54 -6.06 -12.94
CA ASP A 471 34.98 -4.94 -12.09
C ASP A 471 34.85 -3.60 -12.82
N ASP A 472 35.19 -3.56 -14.11
CA ASP A 472 34.98 -2.38 -14.96
C ASP A 472 33.50 -2.02 -15.05
N LEU A 473 32.65 -2.98 -15.40
CA LEU A 473 31.20 -2.77 -15.50
C LEU A 473 30.62 -2.30 -14.16
N PHE A 474 31.03 -2.94 -13.06
CA PHE A 474 30.60 -2.59 -11.71
C PHE A 474 31.04 -1.18 -11.33
N GLY A 475 32.25 -0.79 -11.71
CA GLY A 475 32.78 0.56 -11.58
C GLY A 475 31.91 1.62 -12.28
N PHE A 476 31.37 1.32 -13.47
CA PHE A 476 30.42 2.21 -14.15
C PHE A 476 29.01 2.19 -13.54
N LEU A 477 28.57 1.04 -13.03
CA LEU A 477 27.24 0.87 -12.44
C LEU A 477 27.08 1.62 -11.11
N ILE A 478 28.13 1.68 -10.28
CA ILE A 478 28.13 2.40 -8.99
C ILE A 478 27.65 3.86 -9.16
N PRO A 479 28.27 4.72 -9.99
CA PRO A 479 27.83 6.10 -10.15
C PRO A 479 26.49 6.24 -10.88
N VAL A 480 26.17 5.35 -11.84
CA VAL A 480 24.85 5.34 -12.49
C VAL A 480 23.74 5.14 -11.47
N PHE A 481 23.90 4.18 -10.56
CA PHE A 481 22.95 3.97 -9.46
C PHE A 481 22.97 5.11 -8.44
N ALA A 482 24.16 5.62 -8.06
CA ALA A 482 24.29 6.67 -7.05
C ALA A 482 23.65 8.00 -7.47
N LEU A 483 23.54 8.28 -8.77
CA LEU A 483 22.88 9.49 -9.28
C LEU A 483 21.36 9.48 -9.09
N ASN A 484 20.73 8.31 -9.17
CA ASN A 484 19.30 8.13 -8.87
C ASN A 484 19.07 6.81 -8.10
N PRO A 485 19.40 6.79 -6.81
CA PRO A 485 19.35 5.58 -6.00
C PRO A 485 17.90 5.15 -5.75
N THR A 486 17.66 3.83 -5.65
CA THR A 486 16.33 3.34 -5.24
C THR A 486 16.03 3.78 -3.79
N PRO A 487 14.78 4.15 -3.47
CA PRO A 487 14.39 4.56 -2.13
C PRO A 487 14.26 3.38 -1.16
N SER A 488 14.45 2.13 -1.58
CA SER A 488 14.28 0.94 -0.73
C SER A 488 15.26 -0.21 -1.05
N PRO A 489 16.59 0.03 -1.01
CA PRO A 489 17.62 -0.93 -1.40
C PRO A 489 17.54 -2.26 -0.66
N VAL A 490 17.30 -2.24 0.66
CA VAL A 490 17.19 -3.45 1.49
C VAL A 490 16.04 -4.33 1.04
N VAL A 491 14.87 -3.75 0.82
CA VAL A 491 13.68 -4.49 0.41
C VAL A 491 13.85 -5.01 -1.01
N PHE A 492 14.42 -4.18 -1.90
CA PHE A 492 14.68 -4.58 -3.27
C PHE A 492 15.67 -5.75 -3.35
N HIS A 493 16.76 -5.70 -2.58
CA HIS A 493 17.73 -6.79 -2.47
C HIS A 493 17.09 -8.07 -1.94
N LYS A 494 16.29 -7.97 -0.86
CA LYS A 494 15.55 -9.12 -0.30
C LYS A 494 14.55 -9.70 -1.30
N PHE A 495 13.84 -8.86 -2.04
CA PHE A 495 12.89 -9.30 -3.08
C PHE A 495 13.59 -10.10 -4.18
N LEU A 496 14.68 -9.57 -4.76
CA LEU A 496 15.42 -10.28 -5.80
C LEU A 496 16.03 -11.58 -5.28
N SER A 497 16.51 -11.59 -4.04
CA SER A 497 17.06 -12.80 -3.41
C SER A 497 15.99 -13.87 -3.14
N ALA A 498 14.78 -13.45 -2.74
CA ALA A 498 13.67 -14.36 -2.46
C ALA A 498 13.15 -15.10 -3.71
N PHE A 499 13.47 -14.61 -4.90
CA PHE A 499 13.00 -15.15 -6.17
C PHE A 499 14.14 -15.56 -7.13
N GLU A 500 15.32 -15.86 -6.58
CA GLU A 500 16.51 -16.27 -7.34
C GLU A 500 16.31 -17.61 -8.08
N GLU A 501 15.41 -18.47 -7.60
CA GLU A 501 15.05 -19.73 -8.28
C GLU A 501 14.13 -19.53 -9.51
N LEU A 502 13.67 -18.30 -9.78
CA LEU A 502 12.94 -18.00 -11.00
C LEU A 502 13.90 -18.10 -12.19
N LYS A 503 13.84 -19.24 -12.90
CA LYS A 503 14.66 -19.46 -14.10
C LYS A 503 14.44 -18.34 -15.12
N ILE A 504 15.43 -17.51 -15.40
CA ILE A 504 15.37 -16.57 -16.54
C ILE A 504 16.53 -16.91 -17.48
N SER A 505 16.76 -16.16 -18.56
CA SER A 505 17.96 -16.42 -19.35
C SER A 505 19.20 -16.04 -18.55
N THR A 506 20.32 -16.70 -18.80
CA THR A 506 21.60 -16.44 -18.12
C THR A 506 22.01 -14.96 -18.24
N THR A 507 21.72 -14.32 -19.37
CA THR A 507 21.94 -12.87 -19.57
C THR A 507 21.14 -12.01 -18.61
N LEU A 508 19.86 -12.35 -18.38
CA LEU A 508 19.00 -11.64 -17.43
C LEU A 508 19.37 -11.99 -15.98
N GLU A 509 19.77 -13.23 -15.69
CA GLU A 509 20.29 -13.63 -14.37
C GLU A 509 21.54 -12.82 -14.00
N TYR A 510 22.47 -12.64 -14.95
CA TYR A 510 23.65 -11.79 -14.77
C TYR A 510 23.26 -10.33 -14.48
N SER A 511 22.29 -9.79 -15.22
CA SER A 511 21.81 -8.41 -15.04
C SER A 511 21.17 -8.21 -13.66
N CYS A 512 20.39 -9.19 -13.20
CA CYS A 512 19.81 -9.21 -11.86
C CYS A 512 20.88 -9.31 -10.76
N THR A 513 21.90 -10.14 -10.99
CA THR A 513 23.05 -10.29 -10.08
C THR A 513 23.83 -8.99 -9.94
N CYS A 514 24.05 -8.26 -11.03
CA CYS A 514 24.68 -6.94 -11.00
C CYS A 514 23.89 -5.98 -10.11
N LEU A 515 22.56 -5.95 -10.23
CA LEU A 515 21.74 -5.10 -9.37
C LEU A 515 21.81 -5.51 -7.89
N LYS A 516 21.73 -6.81 -7.59
CA LYS A 516 21.93 -7.31 -6.21
C LYS A 516 23.27 -6.85 -5.64
N ALA A 517 24.35 -6.96 -6.42
CA ALA A 517 25.69 -6.55 -6.01
C ALA A 517 25.78 -5.04 -5.73
N ILE A 518 25.17 -4.20 -6.57
CA ILE A 518 25.14 -2.74 -6.36
C ILE A 518 24.37 -2.40 -5.08
N LEU A 519 23.21 -3.02 -4.89
CA LEU A 519 22.40 -2.80 -3.69
C LEU A 519 23.18 -3.19 -2.43
N ALA A 520 23.84 -4.36 -2.44
CA ALA A 520 24.69 -4.81 -1.35
C ALA A 520 25.85 -3.83 -1.08
N HIS A 521 26.51 -3.33 -2.13
CA HIS A 521 27.60 -2.36 -2.01
C HIS A 521 27.20 -1.10 -1.23
N PHE A 522 26.04 -0.54 -1.53
CA PHE A 522 25.55 0.67 -0.83
C PHE A 522 25.01 0.38 0.58
N MET A 523 24.59 -0.85 0.87
CA MET A 523 24.13 -1.26 2.20
C MET A 523 25.29 -1.60 3.15
N GLU A 524 26.30 -2.34 2.68
CA GLU A 524 27.27 -3.01 3.55
C GLU A 524 28.51 -2.18 3.86
N ASN A 525 28.98 -1.30 2.94
CA ASN A 525 30.31 -0.67 2.99
C ASN A 525 30.78 -0.33 4.41
N LYS A 526 31.64 -1.21 4.95
CA LYS A 526 32.30 -1.11 6.25
C LYS A 526 33.56 -0.26 6.05
N ASN A 527 33.39 1.04 5.81
CA ASN A 527 34.52 1.97 5.86
C ASN A 527 34.74 2.44 7.29
#